data_AF-R4LG69-F1
#
_entry.id   AF-R4LG69-F1
#
_cell.length_a   1.000
_cell.length_b   1.000
_cell.length_c   1.000
_cell.angle_alpha   90.00
_cell.angle_beta   90.00
_cell.angle_gamma   90.00
#
_symmetry.space_group_name_H-M   'P 1'
#
loop_
_entity.id
_entity.type
_entity.pdbx_description
1 polymer ?
#
loop_
_entity_poly.entity_id
_entity_poly.type
_entity_poly.pdbx_seq_one_letter_code
_entity_poly.pdbx_strand_id
1 'polypeptide(L)'
;MRGGDDEGIPEYDGPDVPCLQLLVLDAVNSEGQAVTITTYQNDMTFGMWVNPGAIGDREDWGCGYRRRTLTELPAGPIREVEVYLDDCVVAEVRFHIGDRELLLIAGELREDWSGRFEWYRLDESVLVFTDPGAAEALQWVPRRGTLRRIG
;
A
#
# COMPACT_ATOMS: atom_id res chain seq x y z
N MET A 1 24.10 -7.37 1.89
CA MET A 1 24.00 -6.13 2.67
C MET A 1 24.59 -4.97 1.87
N ARG A 2 23.74 -4.14 1.27
CA ARG A 2 24.09 -2.72 1.18
C ARG A 2 23.79 -2.12 2.56
N GLY A 3 24.67 -2.47 3.51
CA GLY A 3 24.77 -1.74 4.76
C GLY A 3 25.63 -0.53 4.46
N GLY A 4 24.98 0.62 4.30
CA GLY A 4 25.62 1.91 4.47
C GLY A 4 25.24 2.39 5.86
N ASP A 5 26.07 2.03 6.83
CA ASP A 5 26.33 2.74 8.08
C ASP A 5 25.10 3.02 9.00
N ASP A 6 25.05 2.26 10.10
CA ASP A 6 24.12 2.26 11.23
C ASP A 6 22.76 1.54 11.06
N GLU A 7 22.70 0.35 11.68
CA GLU A 7 21.54 -0.53 11.90
C GLU A 7 20.94 -1.13 10.63
N GLY A 8 20.89 -2.46 10.53
CA GLY A 8 20.35 -3.21 9.38
C GLY A 8 18.85 -3.01 9.14
N ILE A 9 18.44 -1.79 8.83
CA ILE A 9 17.10 -1.36 8.46
C ILE A 9 16.99 -1.54 6.94
N PRO A 10 16.08 -2.39 6.45
CA PRO A 10 15.80 -2.47 5.02
C PRO A 10 15.38 -1.09 4.48
N GLU A 11 16.05 -0.64 3.42
CA GLU A 11 15.80 0.63 2.76
C GLU A 11 14.78 0.41 1.62
N TYR A 12 13.50 0.46 1.96
CA TYR A 12 12.40 0.29 0.99
C TYR A 12 12.09 1.56 0.16
N ASP A 13 12.95 2.56 0.21
CA ASP A 13 12.85 3.84 -0.51
C ASP A 13 13.96 4.04 -1.56
N GLY A 14 14.66 2.94 -1.92
CA GLY A 14 15.63 2.93 -3.01
C GLY A 14 14.99 3.14 -4.40
N PRO A 15 15.78 3.56 -5.41
CA PRO A 15 15.27 3.85 -6.76
C PRO A 15 14.69 2.64 -7.49
N ASP A 16 15.00 1.42 -7.01
CA ASP A 16 14.53 0.17 -7.58
C ASP A 16 13.17 -0.27 -6.99
N VAL A 17 12.60 0.49 -6.05
CA VAL A 17 11.31 0.22 -5.42
C VAL A 17 10.21 1.09 -6.05
N PRO A 18 9.32 0.52 -6.88
CA PRO A 18 8.31 1.30 -7.63
C PRO A 18 7.10 1.76 -6.81
N CYS A 19 7.07 1.52 -5.50
CA CYS A 19 5.93 1.83 -4.63
C CYS A 19 6.37 2.29 -3.25
N LEU A 20 5.43 2.90 -2.52
CA LEU A 20 5.56 3.06 -1.07
C LEU A 20 4.98 1.83 -0.37
N GLN A 21 5.69 1.28 0.61
CA GLN A 21 5.12 0.32 1.55
C GLN A 21 4.64 1.04 2.81
N LEU A 22 3.34 0.95 3.11
CA LEU A 22 2.72 1.63 4.26
C LEU A 22 1.94 0.65 5.10
N LEU A 23 2.09 0.70 6.42
CA LEU A 23 1.18 -0.01 7.33
C LEU A 23 -0.21 0.64 7.35
N VAL A 24 -0.23 1.98 7.27
CA VAL A 24 -1.45 2.79 7.36
C VAL A 24 -1.36 3.94 6.36
N LEU A 25 -2.41 4.11 5.56
CA LEU A 25 -2.61 5.29 4.70
C LEU A 25 -3.81 6.09 5.20
N ASP A 26 -3.55 7.28 5.71
CA ASP A 26 -4.59 8.22 6.09
C ASP A 26 -4.79 9.26 4.96
N ALA A 27 -6.04 9.50 4.60
CA ALA A 27 -6.41 10.56 3.66
C ALA A 27 -7.47 11.47 4.29
N VAL A 28 -7.37 12.77 3.99
CA VAL A 28 -8.30 13.81 4.48
C VAL A 28 -8.80 14.61 3.28
N ASN A 29 -10.10 14.84 3.20
CA ASN A 29 -10.68 15.70 2.17
C ASN A 29 -10.67 17.18 2.58
N SER A 30 -11.11 18.07 1.68
CA SER A 30 -11.15 19.52 1.93
C SER A 30 -12.12 19.93 3.04
N GLU A 31 -13.05 19.06 3.43
CA GLU A 31 -14.00 19.28 4.53
C GLU A 31 -13.47 18.75 5.87
N GLY A 32 -12.25 18.20 5.90
CA GLY A 32 -11.66 17.62 7.10
C GLY A 32 -12.18 16.22 7.43
N GLN A 33 -12.99 15.61 6.56
CA GLN A 33 -13.39 14.21 6.71
C GLN A 33 -12.19 13.33 6.38
N ALA A 34 -11.98 12.33 7.21
CA ALA A 34 -10.86 11.42 7.07
C ALA A 34 -11.30 9.99 6.76
N VAL A 35 -10.37 9.27 6.15
CA VAL A 35 -10.45 7.84 5.92
C VAL A 35 -9.08 7.25 6.21
N THR A 36 -9.06 6.15 6.93
CA THR A 36 -7.87 5.31 7.08
C THR A 36 -8.02 4.07 6.21
N ILE A 37 -6.98 3.77 5.44
CA ILE A 37 -6.81 2.53 4.71
C ILE A 37 -5.68 1.75 5.39
N THR A 38 -5.97 0.50 5.76
CA THR A 38 -5.04 -0.44 6.37
C THR A 38 -5.27 -1.81 5.76
N THR A 39 -4.49 -2.80 6.13
CA THR A 39 -4.87 -4.20 5.95
C THR A 39 -5.61 -4.73 7.18
N TYR A 40 -6.36 -5.80 6.99
CA TYR A 40 -6.89 -6.65 8.05
C TYR A 40 -6.58 -8.10 7.70
N GLN A 41 -6.25 -8.89 8.72
CA GLN A 41 -6.09 -10.32 8.57
C GLN A 41 -7.45 -11.00 8.71
N ASN A 42 -7.83 -11.83 7.73
CA ASN A 42 -8.83 -12.88 7.95
C ASN A 42 -8.12 -14.19 8.38
N ASP A 43 -8.85 -15.27 8.61
CA ASP A 43 -8.24 -16.53 9.11
C ASP A 43 -7.10 -17.10 8.23
N MET A 44 -6.95 -16.68 6.97
CA MET A 44 -6.01 -17.27 5.99
C MET A 44 -5.15 -16.26 5.22
N THR A 45 -5.51 -14.98 5.15
CA THR A 45 -4.92 -13.98 4.26
C THR A 45 -5.22 -12.54 4.70
N PHE A 46 -4.45 -11.55 4.23
CA PHE A 46 -4.77 -10.13 4.45
C PHE A 46 -5.58 -9.54 3.30
N GLY A 47 -6.47 -8.60 3.62
CA GLY A 47 -7.17 -7.76 2.67
C GLY A 47 -7.10 -6.30 3.11
N MET A 48 -7.40 -5.37 2.22
CA MET A 48 -7.57 -3.97 2.59
C MET A 48 -8.86 -3.75 3.37
N TRP A 49 -8.76 -2.88 4.36
CA TRP A 49 -9.87 -2.39 5.16
C TRP A 49 -9.91 -0.87 5.14
N VAL A 50 -11.10 -0.33 4.90
CA VAL A 50 -11.34 1.11 4.81
C VAL A 50 -12.17 1.53 6.03
N ASN A 51 -11.57 2.34 6.90
CA ASN A 51 -12.20 2.91 8.08
C ASN A 51 -12.56 4.38 7.84
N PRO A 52 -13.84 4.70 7.60
CA PRO A 52 -14.27 6.10 7.59
C PRO A 52 -14.24 6.66 9.02
N GLY A 53 -13.84 7.91 9.18
CA GLY A 53 -13.85 8.58 10.48
C GLY A 53 -12.56 9.35 10.76
N ALA A 54 -12.24 9.55 12.03
CA ALA A 54 -11.05 10.30 12.41
C ALA A 54 -9.78 9.49 12.17
N ILE A 55 -8.73 10.20 11.73
CA ILE A 55 -7.34 9.72 11.83
C ILE A 55 -7.07 9.46 13.32
N GLY A 56 -6.88 8.19 13.70
CA GLY A 56 -6.60 7.84 15.09
C GLY A 56 -5.30 8.47 15.57
N ASP A 57 -5.25 8.89 16.84
CA ASP A 57 -4.00 9.20 17.52
C ASP A 57 -3.21 7.90 17.69
N ARG A 58 -2.33 7.66 16.72
CA ARG A 58 -1.46 6.47 16.61
C ARG A 58 -0.07 6.75 17.16
N GLU A 59 0.04 7.54 18.23
CA GLU A 59 1.33 8.09 18.69
C GLU A 59 2.36 7.07 19.18
N ASP A 60 2.03 5.77 19.30
CA ASP A 60 3.00 4.84 19.90
C ASP A 60 2.83 3.36 19.48
N TRP A 61 2.99 3.04 18.18
CA TRP A 61 3.08 1.63 17.73
C TRP A 61 4.41 0.95 18.11
N GLY A 62 5.24 1.58 18.97
CA GLY A 62 6.56 1.09 19.35
C GLY A 62 7.66 1.44 18.34
N CYS A 63 8.87 0.91 18.58
CA CYS A 63 10.07 1.23 17.81
C CYS A 63 10.01 0.67 16.37
N GLY A 64 10.24 1.54 15.37
CA GLY A 64 10.49 1.16 13.98
C GLY A 64 9.57 1.85 12.95
N TYR A 65 8.36 2.24 13.33
CA TYR A 65 7.42 2.89 12.40
C TYR A 65 7.61 4.40 12.35
N ARG A 66 7.55 4.97 11.15
CA ARG A 66 7.65 6.42 10.91
C ARG A 66 6.36 6.91 10.27
N ARG A 67 5.90 8.07 10.74
CA ARG A 67 4.76 8.78 10.15
C ARG A 67 5.26 10.00 9.41
N ARG A 68 4.77 10.22 8.19
CA ARG A 68 5.05 11.43 7.40
C ARG A 68 3.89 11.80 6.50
N THR A 69 3.85 13.05 6.08
CA THR A 69 2.99 13.49 4.99
C THR A 69 3.57 13.01 3.66
N LEU A 70 2.72 12.42 2.81
CA LEU A 70 3.11 11.91 1.49
C LEU A 70 2.76 12.96 0.43
N THR A 71 3.74 13.73 0.01
CA THR A 71 3.57 14.81 -0.99
C THR A 71 3.75 14.33 -2.43
N GLU A 72 4.31 13.13 -2.59
CA GLU A 72 4.51 12.43 -3.85
C GLU A 72 3.20 11.83 -4.42
N LEU A 73 2.21 11.59 -3.56
CA LEU A 73 0.92 11.02 -3.96
C LEU A 73 0.04 12.08 -4.64
N PRO A 74 -0.76 11.69 -5.65
CA PRO A 74 -1.68 12.62 -6.28
C PRO A 74 -2.74 13.11 -5.28
N ALA A 75 -3.01 14.42 -5.31
CA ALA A 75 -4.08 15.06 -4.55
C ALA A 75 -5.02 15.79 -5.51
N GLY A 76 -6.32 15.75 -5.23
CA GLY A 76 -7.34 16.37 -6.06
C GLY A 76 -8.68 15.64 -6.00
N PRO A 77 -9.64 16.02 -6.86
CA PRO A 77 -10.93 15.35 -6.93
C PRO A 77 -10.77 13.89 -7.38
N ILE A 78 -11.32 12.96 -6.60
CA ILE A 78 -11.49 11.57 -7.01
C ILE A 78 -12.62 11.53 -8.04
N ARG A 79 -12.32 11.04 -9.24
CA ARG A 79 -13.26 10.89 -10.36
C ARG A 79 -13.91 9.53 -10.38
N GLU A 80 -13.12 8.50 -10.07
CA GLU A 80 -13.55 7.11 -10.07
C GLU A 80 -12.73 6.34 -9.03
N VAL A 81 -13.37 5.33 -8.44
CA VAL A 81 -12.74 4.34 -7.56
C VAL A 81 -13.14 2.97 -8.06
N GLU A 82 -12.15 2.14 -8.35
CA GLU A 82 -12.35 0.76 -8.74
C GLU A 82 -11.85 -0.13 -7.61
N VAL A 83 -12.68 -1.06 -7.16
CA VAL A 83 -12.33 -1.98 -6.07
C VAL A 83 -12.24 -3.38 -6.63
N TYR A 84 -11.17 -4.08 -6.33
CA TYR A 84 -10.87 -5.40 -6.87
C TYR A 84 -10.75 -6.42 -5.74
N LEU A 85 -11.55 -7.47 -5.83
CA LEU A 85 -11.51 -8.60 -4.92
C LEU A 85 -10.59 -9.70 -5.45
N ASP A 86 -9.83 -10.29 -4.53
CA ASP A 86 -9.24 -11.62 -4.70
C ASP A 86 -9.96 -12.54 -3.70
N ASP A 87 -10.66 -13.53 -4.23
CA ASP A 87 -11.66 -14.32 -3.49
C ASP A 87 -12.68 -13.42 -2.73
N CYS A 88 -12.58 -13.36 -1.40
CA CYS A 88 -13.49 -12.64 -0.52
C CYS A 88 -12.90 -11.37 0.10
N VAL A 89 -11.64 -11.03 -0.22
CA VAL A 89 -10.94 -9.87 0.37
C VAL A 89 -10.70 -8.77 -0.65
N VAL A 90 -10.69 -7.52 -0.19
CA VAL A 90 -10.30 -6.38 -1.04
C VAL A 90 -8.79 -6.46 -1.27
N ALA A 91 -8.40 -6.89 -2.46
CA ALA A 91 -7.00 -7.04 -2.80
C ALA A 91 -6.41 -5.73 -3.32
N GLU A 92 -7.18 -4.98 -4.10
CA GLU A 92 -6.71 -3.76 -4.76
C GLU A 92 -7.78 -2.69 -4.82
N VAL A 93 -7.32 -1.44 -4.82
CA VAL A 93 -8.17 -0.26 -5.01
C VAL A 93 -7.44 0.67 -5.94
N ARG A 94 -8.07 1.03 -7.05
CA ARG A 94 -7.56 2.02 -8.00
C ARG A 94 -8.35 3.30 -7.87
N PHE A 95 -7.65 4.40 -7.63
CA PHE A 95 -8.22 5.74 -7.61
C PHE A 95 -7.81 6.48 -8.87
N HIS A 96 -8.79 7.16 -9.47
CA HIS A 96 -8.57 8.14 -10.53
C HIS A 96 -8.68 9.54 -9.91
N ILE A 97 -7.56 10.22 -9.71
CA ILE A 97 -7.45 11.51 -8.99
C ILE A 97 -7.00 12.59 -9.98
N GLY A 98 -7.94 13.43 -10.42
CA GLY A 98 -7.68 14.31 -11.56
C GLY A 98 -7.32 13.51 -12.80
N ASP A 99 -6.13 13.76 -13.37
CA ASP A 99 -5.58 13.06 -14.53
C ASP A 99 -4.53 12.00 -14.14
N ARG A 100 -4.42 11.67 -12.84
CA ARG A 100 -3.44 10.71 -12.31
C ARG A 100 -4.14 9.51 -11.71
N GLU A 101 -3.50 8.36 -11.78
CA GLU A 101 -3.95 7.14 -11.12
C GLU A 101 -3.14 6.88 -9.85
N LEU A 102 -3.78 6.22 -8.89
CA LEU A 102 -3.15 5.69 -7.69
C LEU A 102 -3.67 4.28 -7.48
N LEU A 103 -2.78 3.29 -7.45
CA LEU A 103 -3.12 1.90 -7.19
C LEU A 103 -2.64 1.51 -5.79
N LEU A 104 -3.57 1.02 -4.99
CA LEU A 104 -3.28 0.39 -3.70
C LEU A 104 -3.42 -1.12 -3.84
N ILE A 105 -2.47 -1.87 -3.29
CA ILE A 105 -2.49 -3.33 -3.24
C ILE A 105 -2.24 -3.77 -1.79
N ALA A 106 -3.05 -4.68 -1.25
CA ALA A 106 -2.70 -5.40 -0.02
C ALA A 106 -1.51 -6.32 -0.31
N GLY A 107 -0.39 -6.14 0.38
CA GLY A 107 0.84 -6.86 0.07
C GLY A 107 2.05 -6.36 0.87
N GLU A 108 3.15 -7.09 0.76
CA GLU A 108 4.39 -6.82 1.48
C GLU A 108 5.57 -6.96 0.52
N LEU A 109 6.44 -5.96 0.52
CA LEU A 109 7.78 -6.01 -0.06
C LEU A 109 8.73 -6.55 1.01
N ARG A 110 9.45 -7.62 0.68
CA ARG A 110 10.48 -8.19 1.56
C ARG A 110 11.81 -8.21 0.84
N GLU A 111 12.89 -7.94 1.57
CA GLU A 111 14.26 -8.14 1.08
C GLU A 111 14.77 -9.50 1.55
N ASP A 112 15.20 -10.35 0.61
CA ASP A 112 15.81 -11.64 0.93
C ASP A 112 17.26 -11.48 1.43
N TRP A 113 17.85 -12.56 1.95
CA TRP A 113 19.23 -12.54 2.46
C TRP A 113 20.29 -12.15 1.40
N SER A 114 19.95 -12.21 0.12
CA SER A 114 20.82 -11.80 -1.00
C SER A 114 20.62 -10.35 -1.42
N GLY A 115 19.68 -9.63 -0.80
CA GLY A 115 19.32 -8.26 -1.11
C GLY A 115 18.39 -8.13 -2.31
N ARG A 116 17.66 -9.19 -2.67
CA ARG A 116 16.63 -9.14 -3.71
C ARG A 116 15.28 -8.89 -3.10
N PHE A 117 14.46 -8.13 -3.82
CA PHE A 117 13.10 -7.84 -3.44
C PHE A 117 12.14 -8.97 -3.87
N GLU A 118 11.33 -9.42 -2.94
CA GLU A 118 10.21 -10.34 -3.11
C GLU A 118 8.90 -9.60 -2.83
N TRP A 119 7.90 -9.85 -3.68
CA TRP A 119 6.65 -9.09 -3.70
C TRP A 119 5.49 -10.00 -3.31
N TYR A 120 5.04 -9.89 -2.07
CA TYR A 120 3.97 -10.71 -1.53
C TYR A 120 2.62 -10.02 -1.71
N ARG A 121 1.63 -10.76 -2.21
CA ARG A 121 0.23 -10.28 -2.26
C ARG A 121 -0.51 -10.71 -1.01
N LEU A 122 -1.53 -9.92 -0.68
CA LEU A 122 -2.47 -10.19 0.41
C LEU A 122 -1.76 -10.40 1.76
N ASP A 123 -0.84 -9.49 2.04
CA ASP A 123 0.02 -9.50 3.22
C ASP A 123 -0.16 -8.18 4.01
N GLU A 124 0.63 -7.96 5.05
CA GLU A 124 0.39 -7.01 6.14
C GLU A 124 0.39 -5.53 5.74
N SER A 125 1.05 -5.14 4.66
CA SER A 125 1.13 -3.74 4.25
C SER A 125 0.17 -3.34 3.12
N VAL A 126 0.05 -2.03 2.93
CA VAL A 126 -0.53 -1.40 1.75
C VAL A 126 0.61 -0.92 0.85
N LEU A 127 0.73 -1.52 -0.32
CA LEU A 127 1.68 -1.09 -1.36
C LEU A 127 1.00 -0.04 -2.25
N VAL A 128 1.62 1.13 -2.37
CA VAL A 128 1.06 2.31 -3.05
C VAL A 128 1.86 2.65 -4.30
N PHE A 129 1.24 2.50 -5.46
CA PHE A 129 1.83 2.73 -6.77
C PHE A 129 1.23 3.98 -7.42
N THR A 130 2.09 4.93 -7.79
CA THR A 130 1.70 6.12 -8.59
C THR A 130 1.75 5.85 -10.10
N ASP A 131 2.40 4.77 -10.50
CA ASP A 131 2.32 4.16 -11.83
C ASP A 131 1.78 2.73 -11.69
N PRO A 132 0.48 2.50 -11.95
CA PRO A 132 -0.11 1.17 -11.90
C PRO A 132 0.55 0.16 -12.85
N GLY A 133 1.18 0.61 -13.94
CA GLY A 133 1.90 -0.26 -14.87
C GLY A 133 3.14 -0.90 -14.22
N ALA A 134 3.75 -0.23 -13.25
CA ALA A 134 4.88 -0.78 -12.50
C ALA A 134 4.45 -2.02 -11.67
N ALA A 135 3.24 -2.01 -11.10
CA ALA A 135 2.71 -3.17 -10.36
C ALA A 135 2.47 -4.39 -11.26
N GLU A 136 2.13 -4.19 -12.54
CA GLU A 136 1.94 -5.28 -13.50
C GLU A 136 3.27 -5.98 -13.86
N ALA A 137 4.38 -5.27 -13.79
CA ALA A 137 5.70 -5.80 -14.13
C ALA A 137 6.32 -6.66 -13.01
N LEU A 138 5.76 -6.63 -11.79
CA LEU A 138 6.30 -7.33 -10.64
C LEU A 138 5.99 -8.83 -10.64
N GLN A 139 6.94 -9.61 -10.11
CA GLN A 139 6.77 -11.04 -9.88
C GLN A 139 6.13 -11.29 -8.52
N TRP A 140 4.80 -11.29 -8.50
CA TRP A 140 4.01 -11.47 -7.29
C TRP A 140 4.00 -12.91 -6.76
N VAL A 141 4.02 -13.04 -5.43
CA VAL A 141 3.88 -14.28 -4.67
C VAL A 141 2.68 -14.18 -3.71
N PRO A 142 1.60 -14.95 -3.89
CA PRO A 142 1.29 -15.76 -5.07
C PRO A 142 1.08 -14.89 -6.32
N ARG A 143 1.12 -15.52 -7.49
CA ARG A 143 0.90 -14.83 -8.77
C ARG A 143 -0.42 -14.06 -8.74
N ARG A 144 -0.38 -12.83 -9.25
CA ARG A 144 -1.58 -12.00 -9.44
C ARG A 144 -2.57 -12.69 -10.36
N GLY A 145 -3.69 -13.14 -9.79
CA GLY A 145 -4.72 -13.91 -10.46
C GLY A 145 -5.79 -13.02 -11.11
N THR A 146 -6.89 -13.64 -11.54
CA THR A 146 -8.06 -12.90 -12.02
C THR A 146 -8.76 -12.22 -10.86
N LEU A 147 -8.75 -10.89 -10.86
CA LEU A 147 -9.45 -10.09 -9.88
C LEU A 147 -10.90 -9.86 -10.30
N ARG A 148 -11.81 -9.82 -9.32
CA ARG A 148 -13.20 -9.42 -9.56
C ARG A 148 -13.39 -7.96 -9.18
N ARG A 149 -13.66 -7.10 -10.16
CA ARG A 149 -14.09 -5.73 -9.91
C ARG A 149 -15.46 -5.72 -9.22
N ILE A 150 -15.59 -4.93 -8.16
CA ILE A 150 -16.85 -4.61 -7.49
C ILE A 150 -17.00 -3.08 -7.48
N GLY A 151 -18.19 -2.59 -7.84
CA GLY A 151 -18.42 -1.16 -8.10
C GLY A 151 -18.47 -0.84 -9.58
#